data_AF-A0A3D5V2Q3-F1
#
_entry.id   AF-A0A3D5V2Q3-F1
#
_cell.length_a   1.000
_cell.length_b   1.000
_cell.length_c   1.000
_cell.angle_alpha   90.00
_cell.angle_beta   90.00
_cell.angle_gamma   90.00
#
_symmetry.space_group_name_H-M   'P 1'
#
loop_
_entity.id
_entity.type
_entity.pdbx_description
1 polymer ?
#
loop_
_entity_poly.entity_id
_entity_poly.type
_entity_poly.pdbx_seq_one_letter_code
_entity_poly.pdbx_strand_id
1 'polypeptide(L)'
;GLKELISLAPQQGRRINNGNEEMIYAEEIKAGYILRVLPGETIPVDGRIISGNTSVDQAIMTGESLPVDKEVGDSVFCGTINRFGAIDMEATNVGEDSSLQKLIRMVQDAENKQAPIQRIADRWATWLVPVALLIAIVTYFVTQDIVRGVTVLVVFCPCALVLATPTAIMAAIGQAAKHGVIVKSGEALEKMGKVDTIAFDKTGTLTFGKLEVSDTIPFSKELDENELLVLVASAESRSEHP
;
A
#
# COMPACT_ATOMS: atom_id res chain seq x y z
N GLY A 1 3.60 -2.21 -3.68
CA GLY A 1 3.22 -2.50 -2.29
C GLY A 1 4.44 -2.41 -1.40
N LEU A 2 4.71 -3.44 -0.59
CA LEU A 2 5.83 -3.42 0.36
C LEU A 2 7.21 -3.18 -0.28
N LYS A 3 7.49 -3.81 -1.44
CA LYS A 3 8.74 -3.60 -2.18
C LYS A 3 8.94 -2.15 -2.64
N GLU A 4 7.86 -1.45 -3.02
CA GLU A 4 7.93 -0.03 -3.41
C GLU A 4 8.18 0.85 -2.20
N LEU A 5 7.50 0.62 -1.07
CA LEU A 5 7.76 1.33 0.19
C LEU A 5 9.20 1.15 0.68
N ILE A 6 9.76 -0.05 0.53
CA ILE A 6 11.17 -0.32 0.86
C ILE A 6 12.12 0.40 -0.10
N SER A 7 11.79 0.48 -1.40
CA SER A 7 12.61 1.21 -2.36
C SER A 7 12.59 2.74 -2.18
N LEU A 8 11.56 3.25 -1.51
CA LEU A 8 11.42 4.66 -1.15
C LEU A 8 12.19 5.03 0.12
N ALA A 9 12.65 4.04 0.89
CA ALA A 9 13.49 4.28 2.05
C ALA A 9 14.86 4.79 1.59
N PRO A 10 15.21 6.05 1.91
CA PRO A 10 16.49 6.63 1.52
C PRO A 10 17.64 5.89 2.21
N GLN A 11 18.67 5.56 1.44
CA GLN A 11 19.85 4.84 1.97
C GLN A 11 20.87 5.76 2.62
N GLN A 12 20.84 7.05 2.29
CA GLN A 12 21.82 8.02 2.76
C GLN A 12 21.16 9.35 3.09
N GLY A 13 21.75 10.08 4.03
CA GLY A 13 21.40 11.45 4.37
C GLY A 13 22.64 12.31 4.49
N ARG A 14 22.47 13.61 4.22
CA ARG A 14 23.58 14.57 4.27
C ARG A 14 23.64 15.24 5.63
N ARG A 15 24.61 14.85 6.46
CA ARG A 15 24.83 15.44 7.78
C ARG A 15 25.69 16.69 7.68
N ILE A 16 25.31 17.73 8.42
CA ILE A 16 26.15 18.90 8.67
C ILE A 16 26.90 18.68 9.98
N ASN A 17 28.23 18.68 9.93
CA ASN A 17 29.09 18.60 11.11
C ASN A 17 30.17 19.69 11.05
N ASN A 18 30.15 20.63 11.99
CA ASN A 18 31.09 21.77 12.05
C ASN A 18 31.22 22.57 10.73
N GLY A 19 30.11 22.72 10.00
CA GLY A 19 30.06 23.45 8.73
C GLY A 19 30.47 22.64 7.49
N ASN A 20 30.90 21.39 7.66
CA ASN A 20 31.15 20.47 6.55
C ASN A 20 29.94 19.55 6.32
N GLU A 21 29.64 19.30 5.04
CA GLU A 21 28.60 18.35 4.61
C GLU A 21 29.22 16.97 4.38
N GLU A 22 28.65 15.94 4.99
CA GLU A 22 29.08 14.54 4.85
C GLU A 22 27.88 13.65 4.55
N MET A 23 27.99 12.81 3.53
CA MET A 23 26.98 11.79 3.24
C MET A 23 27.20 10.58 4.15
N ILE A 24 26.20 10.28 4.98
CA ILE A 24 26.20 9.13 5.89
C ILE A 24 25.03 8.21 5.57
N TYR A 25 25.16 6.92 5.92
CA TYR A 25 24.07 5.98 5.74
C TYR A 25 22.90 6.31 6.68
N ALA A 26 21.67 6.04 6.24
CA ALA A 26 20.47 6.36 7.00
C ALA A 26 20.44 5.64 8.37
N GLU A 27 21.06 4.46 8.47
CA GLU A 27 21.18 3.70 9.72
C GLU A 27 22.16 4.35 10.74
N GLU A 28 23.08 5.18 10.27
CA GLU A 28 24.08 5.87 11.12
C GLU A 28 23.57 7.22 11.66
N ILE A 29 22.42 7.69 11.14
CA ILE A 29 21.78 8.93 11.57
C ILE A 29 21.20 8.73 12.97
N LYS A 30 21.57 9.64 13.89
CA LYS A 30 21.05 9.65 15.26
C LYS A 30 20.16 10.86 15.48
N ALA A 31 19.23 10.73 16.42
CA ALA A 31 18.42 11.86 16.88
C ALA A 31 19.32 13.03 17.34
N GLY A 32 18.93 14.25 16.99
CA GLY A 32 19.70 15.48 17.23
C GLY A 32 20.74 15.80 16.15
N TYR A 33 20.95 14.94 15.14
CA TYR A 33 21.79 15.31 14.00
C TYR A 33 21.11 16.36 13.12
N ILE A 34 21.90 17.32 12.64
CA ILE A 34 21.46 18.30 11.65
C ILE A 34 21.75 17.74 10.27
N LEU A 35 20.71 17.67 9.44
CA LEU A 35 20.76 17.15 8.09
C LEU A 35 20.33 18.24 7.10
N ARG A 36 21.04 18.34 5.98
CA ARG A 36 20.65 19.19 4.85
C ARG A 36 19.91 18.36 3.82
N VAL A 37 18.77 18.84 3.36
CA VAL A 37 18.00 18.22 2.28
C VAL A 37 17.87 19.24 1.15
N LEU A 38 18.38 18.89 -0.03
CA LEU A 38 18.29 19.73 -1.22
C LEU A 38 16.98 19.51 -1.97
N PRO A 39 16.57 20.44 -2.85
CA PRO A 39 15.43 20.24 -3.74
C PRO A 39 15.57 18.93 -4.54
N GLY A 40 14.50 18.14 -4.57
CA GLY A 40 14.44 16.84 -5.22
C GLY A 40 14.96 15.66 -4.38
N GLU A 41 15.58 15.91 -3.21
CA GLU A 41 16.05 14.84 -2.33
C GLU A 41 14.92 14.30 -1.43
N THR A 42 14.98 13.00 -1.16
CA THR A 42 14.09 12.33 -0.19
C THR A 42 14.57 12.60 1.23
N ILE A 43 13.63 12.90 2.12
CA ILE A 43 13.92 13.16 3.52
C ILE A 43 14.36 11.84 4.21
N PRO A 44 15.59 11.78 4.78
CA PRO A 44 16.20 10.53 5.24
C PRO A 44 15.54 9.92 6.48
N VAL A 45 15.12 10.76 7.42
CA VAL A 45 14.54 10.38 8.71
C VAL A 45 13.45 11.37 9.11
N ASP A 46 12.63 11.05 10.12
CA ASP A 46 11.67 12.04 10.62
C ASP A 46 12.43 13.15 11.36
N GLY A 47 11.96 14.39 11.24
CA GLY A 47 12.63 15.51 11.87
C GLY A 47 11.81 16.78 11.93
N ARG A 48 12.48 17.85 12.36
CA ARG A 48 11.91 19.20 12.44
C ARG A 48 12.80 20.17 11.67
N ILE A 49 12.21 21.03 10.85
CA ILE A 49 12.97 22.04 10.11
C ILE A 49 13.50 23.08 11.09
N ILE A 50 14.80 23.36 11.00
CA ILE A 50 15.48 24.39 11.82
C ILE A 50 15.88 25.61 10.99
N SER A 51 16.01 25.47 9.67
CA SER A 51 16.35 26.55 8.75
C SER A 51 15.84 26.26 7.33
N GLY A 52 15.43 27.30 6.62
CA GLY A 52 14.88 27.23 5.27
C GLY A 52 13.35 27.10 5.24
N ASN A 53 12.80 27.19 4.02
CA ASN A 53 11.39 27.00 3.71
C ASN A 53 11.28 26.11 2.46
N THR A 54 10.27 25.27 2.41
CA THR A 54 10.05 24.31 1.33
C THR A 54 8.57 23.95 1.18
N SER A 55 8.21 23.33 0.06
CA SER A 55 7.03 22.47 -0.04
C SER A 55 7.48 21.01 -0.07
N VAL A 56 6.86 20.18 0.78
CA VAL A 56 7.18 18.76 0.89
C VAL A 56 6.06 17.93 0.27
N ASP A 57 6.41 17.04 -0.65
CA ASP A 57 5.48 16.05 -1.20
C ASP A 57 5.32 14.90 -0.20
N GLN A 58 4.13 14.85 0.42
CA GLN A 58 3.75 13.86 1.42
C GLN A 58 2.75 12.83 0.88
N ALA A 59 2.61 12.70 -0.45
CA ALA A 59 1.61 11.81 -1.07
C ALA A 59 1.77 10.35 -0.65
N ILE A 60 3.00 9.88 -0.45
CA ILE A 60 3.30 8.50 -0.01
C ILE A 60 2.73 8.21 1.39
N MET A 61 2.68 9.23 2.26
CA MET A 61 2.26 9.09 3.66
C MET A 61 0.78 9.41 3.85
N THR A 62 0.29 10.45 3.17
CA THR A 62 -1.04 11.03 3.39
C THR A 62 -2.05 10.70 2.30
N GLY A 63 -1.59 10.30 1.11
CA GLY A 63 -2.44 10.14 -0.08
C GLY A 63 -2.86 11.46 -0.74
N GLU A 64 -2.54 12.62 -0.14
CA GLU A 64 -2.86 13.91 -0.74
C GLU A 64 -1.82 14.27 -1.83
N SER A 65 -2.28 14.70 -3.00
CA SER A 65 -1.42 14.96 -4.16
C SER A 65 -0.72 16.32 -4.13
N LEU A 66 -1.21 17.25 -3.30
CA LEU A 66 -0.63 18.58 -3.16
C LEU A 66 0.57 18.54 -2.20
N PRO A 67 1.73 19.09 -2.60
CA PRO A 67 2.80 19.37 -1.66
C PRO A 67 2.30 20.28 -0.54
N VAL A 68 2.81 20.05 0.67
CA VAL A 68 2.47 20.86 1.85
C VAL A 68 3.62 21.80 2.12
N ASP A 69 3.32 23.11 2.20
CA ASP A 69 4.30 24.11 2.60
C ASP A 69 4.76 23.89 4.04
N LYS A 70 6.06 24.06 4.25
CA LYS A 70 6.74 23.80 5.51
C LYS A 70 7.72 24.91 5.82
N GLU A 71 7.63 25.38 7.06
CA GLU A 71 8.49 26.43 7.60
C GLU A 71 9.31 25.91 8.78
N VAL A 72 10.17 26.79 9.30
CA VAL A 72 10.97 26.51 10.50
C VAL A 72 10.07 26.16 11.68
N GLY A 73 10.35 25.03 12.31
CA GLY A 73 9.56 24.50 13.41
C GLY A 73 8.59 23.38 13.01
N ASP A 74 8.29 23.22 11.72
CA ASP A 74 7.40 22.16 11.26
C ASP A 74 8.06 20.78 11.22
N SER A 75 7.24 19.75 11.40
CA SER A 75 7.65 18.35 11.26
C SER A 75 7.64 17.89 9.80
N VAL A 76 8.65 17.11 9.47
CA VAL A 76 8.84 16.42 8.18
C VAL A 76 9.04 14.93 8.39
N PHE A 77 8.59 14.13 7.44
CA PHE A 77 8.53 12.67 7.56
C PHE A 77 9.53 11.98 6.64
N CYS A 78 10.11 10.87 7.10
CA CYS A 78 10.96 9.98 6.33
C CYS A 78 10.24 9.51 5.06
N GLY A 79 10.94 9.49 3.92
CA GLY A 79 10.42 9.02 2.63
C GLY A 79 9.59 10.06 1.84
N THR A 80 9.33 11.23 2.42
CA THR A 80 8.73 12.37 1.70
C THR A 80 9.78 13.11 0.87
N ILE A 81 9.36 13.81 -0.18
CA ILE A 81 10.29 14.44 -1.14
C ILE A 81 10.29 15.95 -0.93
N ASN A 82 11.47 16.53 -0.75
CA ASN A 82 11.67 17.96 -0.73
C ASN A 82 11.49 18.53 -2.16
N ARG A 83 10.54 19.44 -2.39
CA ARG A 83 10.32 20.01 -3.73
C ARG A 83 11.09 21.31 -3.96
N PHE A 84 11.06 22.23 -3.00
CA PHE A 84 11.56 23.59 -3.19
C PHE A 84 12.49 24.04 -2.07
N GLY A 85 13.55 24.77 -2.41
CA GLY A 85 14.49 25.27 -1.41
C GLY A 85 15.34 24.18 -0.72
N ALA A 86 16.49 24.59 -0.22
CA ALA A 86 17.29 23.75 0.65
C ALA A 86 16.84 23.97 2.09
N ILE A 87 16.63 22.89 2.82
CA ILE A 87 16.27 22.94 4.23
C ILE A 87 17.34 22.26 5.09
N ASP A 88 17.53 22.80 6.29
CA ASP A 88 18.27 22.12 7.34
C ASP A 88 17.25 21.63 8.37
N MET A 89 17.33 20.36 8.74
CA MET A 89 16.42 19.70 9.66
C MET A 89 17.17 18.99 10.79
N GLU A 90 16.59 19.00 11.98
CA GLU A 90 17.05 18.20 13.12
C GLU A 90 16.34 16.84 13.12
N ALA A 91 17.12 15.75 13.15
CA ALA A 91 16.60 14.39 13.22
C ALA A 91 15.89 14.13 14.57
N THR A 92 14.68 13.60 14.52
CA THR A 92 13.86 13.28 15.70
C THR A 92 13.72 11.77 15.86
N ASN A 93 12.93 11.12 15.00
CA ASN A 93 12.76 9.67 14.99
C ASN A 93 13.60 9.04 13.87
N VAL A 94 14.50 8.13 14.24
CA VAL A 94 15.47 7.50 13.33
C VAL A 94 15.28 5.98 13.30
N GLY A 95 15.70 5.34 12.21
CA GLY A 95 15.63 3.89 12.05
C GLY A 95 14.20 3.34 12.18
N GLU A 96 14.04 2.31 13.02
CA GLU A 96 12.78 1.57 13.26
C GLU A 96 11.64 2.44 13.84
N ASP A 97 11.96 3.59 14.45
CA ASP A 97 10.97 4.49 15.02
C ASP A 97 10.42 5.53 14.02
N SER A 98 10.99 5.58 12.81
CA SER A 98 10.53 6.48 11.75
C SER A 98 9.13 6.13 11.26
N SER A 99 8.43 7.14 10.75
CA SER A 99 7.05 7.01 10.27
C SER A 99 6.92 6.02 9.11
N LEU A 100 7.89 6.01 8.20
CA LEU A 100 7.93 5.04 7.09
C LEU A 100 8.13 3.60 7.58
N GLN A 101 9.03 3.36 8.56
CA GLN A 101 9.22 2.00 9.11
C GLN A 101 8.00 1.50 9.87
N LYS A 102 7.29 2.39 10.59
CA LYS A 102 6.01 2.04 11.21
C LYS A 102 4.96 1.65 10.17
N LEU A 103 4.87 2.37 9.05
CA LEU A 103 4.00 1.99 7.93
C LEU A 103 4.38 0.62 7.34
N ILE A 104 5.67 0.38 7.08
CA ILE A 104 6.18 -0.91 6.58
C ILE A 104 5.77 -2.05 7.52
N ARG A 105 5.98 -1.89 8.84
CA ARG A 105 5.57 -2.88 9.85
C ARG A 105 4.06 -3.11 9.86
N MET A 106 3.24 -2.06 9.81
CA MET A 106 1.78 -2.20 9.75
C MET A 106 1.33 -2.95 8.49
N VAL A 107 1.94 -2.70 7.34
CA VAL A 107 1.67 -3.42 6.08
C VAL A 107 2.10 -4.88 6.19
N GLN A 108 3.28 -5.16 6.74
CA GLN A 108 3.75 -6.53 6.97
C GLN A 108 2.84 -7.32 7.92
N ASP A 109 2.40 -6.70 9.02
CA ASP A 109 1.49 -7.32 9.98
C ASP A 109 0.12 -7.61 9.37
N ALA A 110 -0.33 -6.76 8.44
CA ALA A 110 -1.56 -6.98 7.68
C ALA A 110 -1.40 -8.10 6.62
N GLU A 111 -0.27 -8.16 5.91
CA GLU A 111 0.02 -9.22 4.94
C GLU A 111 0.20 -10.59 5.62
N ASN A 112 0.86 -10.65 6.77
CA ASN A 112 1.06 -11.90 7.52
C ASN A 112 -0.24 -12.44 8.16
N LYS A 113 -1.27 -11.58 8.31
CA LYS A 113 -2.59 -11.97 8.83
C LYS A 113 -3.57 -12.48 7.75
N GLN A 114 -3.10 -12.84 6.55
CA GLN A 114 -4.01 -13.36 5.53
C GLN A 114 -4.62 -14.72 5.89
N ALA A 115 -5.96 -14.77 5.78
CA ALA A 115 -6.84 -15.80 6.30
C ALA A 115 -6.80 -17.12 5.48
N PRO A 116 -6.70 -18.30 6.14
CA PRO A 116 -6.47 -19.56 5.46
C PRO A 116 -7.80 -20.22 5.07
N ILE A 117 -8.27 -20.03 3.82
CA ILE A 117 -9.48 -20.70 3.30
C ILE A 117 -9.21 -21.96 2.46
N GLN A 118 -7.94 -22.29 2.18
CA GLN A 118 -7.55 -23.65 1.74
C GLN A 118 -8.10 -24.75 2.67
N ARG A 119 -8.49 -24.38 3.90
CA ARG A 119 -8.98 -25.29 4.94
C ARG A 119 -10.35 -25.91 4.70
N ILE A 120 -11.25 -25.41 3.84
CA ILE A 120 -12.58 -26.06 3.73
C ILE A 120 -12.45 -27.41 3.01
N ALA A 121 -11.90 -27.42 1.80
CA ALA A 121 -11.68 -28.66 1.06
C ALA A 121 -10.73 -29.60 1.83
N ASP A 122 -9.66 -29.06 2.42
CA ASP A 122 -8.72 -29.85 3.23
C ASP A 122 -9.36 -30.41 4.50
N ARG A 123 -10.26 -29.68 5.17
CA ARG A 123 -10.96 -30.15 6.38
C ARG A 123 -11.94 -31.27 6.05
N TRP A 124 -12.67 -31.16 4.94
CA TRP A 124 -13.54 -32.23 4.49
C TRP A 124 -12.74 -33.45 4.02
N ALA A 125 -11.65 -33.27 3.27
CA ALA A 125 -10.77 -34.35 2.86
C ALA A 125 -10.15 -35.08 4.06
N THR A 126 -9.72 -34.34 5.09
CA THR A 126 -9.17 -34.89 6.34
C THR A 126 -10.17 -35.79 7.07
N TRP A 127 -11.47 -35.47 7.01
CA TRP A 127 -12.52 -36.27 7.67
C TRP A 127 -13.05 -37.40 6.77
N LEU A 128 -13.04 -37.22 5.45
CA LEU A 128 -13.54 -38.17 4.48
C LEU A 128 -12.64 -39.43 4.42
N VAL A 129 -11.32 -39.27 4.48
CA VAL A 129 -10.36 -40.39 4.47
C VAL A 129 -10.58 -41.39 5.63
N PRO A 130 -10.61 -41.00 6.92
CA PRO A 130 -10.83 -41.94 8.01
C PRO A 130 -12.23 -42.57 7.97
N VAL A 131 -13.26 -41.83 7.53
CA VAL A 131 -14.62 -42.38 7.35
C VAL A 131 -14.63 -43.46 6.26
N ALA A 132 -14.03 -43.17 5.09
CA ALA A 132 -13.95 -44.14 4.00
C ALA A 132 -13.18 -45.41 4.42
N LEU A 133 -12.08 -45.25 5.17
CA LEU A 133 -11.30 -46.36 5.71
C LEU A 133 -12.12 -47.21 6.68
N LEU A 134 -12.85 -46.58 7.60
CA LEU A 134 -13.69 -47.27 8.58
C LEU A 134 -14.80 -48.07 7.88
N ILE A 135 -15.48 -47.47 6.90
CA ILE A 135 -16.52 -48.15 6.11
C ILE A 135 -15.92 -49.32 5.32
N ALA A 136 -14.73 -49.16 4.73
CA ALA A 136 -14.05 -50.23 4.00
C ALA A 136 -13.69 -51.41 4.92
N ILE A 137 -13.17 -51.14 6.12
CA ILE A 137 -12.86 -52.17 7.13
C ILE A 137 -14.14 -52.89 7.57
N VAL A 138 -15.20 -52.17 7.91
CA VAL A 138 -16.49 -52.76 8.30
C VAL A 138 -17.07 -53.62 7.17
N THR A 139 -17.00 -53.13 5.93
CA THR A 139 -17.45 -53.89 4.75
C THR A 139 -16.71 -55.20 4.61
N TYR A 140 -15.37 -55.18 4.74
CA TYR A 140 -14.56 -56.40 4.70
C TYR A 140 -14.93 -57.38 5.81
N PHE A 141 -15.11 -56.93 7.06
CA PHE A 141 -15.47 -57.83 8.15
C PHE A 141 -16.85 -58.48 7.98
N VAL A 142 -17.82 -57.76 7.41
CA VAL A 142 -19.18 -58.28 7.18
C VAL A 142 -19.23 -59.22 5.98
N THR A 143 -18.55 -58.90 4.87
CA THR A 143 -18.66 -59.67 3.63
C THR A 143 -17.53 -60.69 3.45
N GLN A 144 -16.45 -60.60 4.22
CA GLN A 144 -15.18 -61.34 4.04
C GLN A 144 -14.62 -61.27 2.62
N ASP A 145 -14.93 -60.19 1.90
CA ASP A 145 -14.58 -59.99 0.50
C ASP A 145 -13.75 -58.70 0.38
N ILE A 146 -12.45 -58.89 0.11
CA ILE A 146 -11.50 -57.78 -0.02
C ILE A 146 -11.82 -56.88 -1.22
N VAL A 147 -12.44 -57.43 -2.28
CA VAL A 147 -12.78 -56.67 -3.50
C VAL A 147 -13.82 -55.60 -3.17
N ARG A 148 -14.80 -55.92 -2.32
CA ARG A 148 -15.82 -54.97 -1.86
C ARG A 148 -15.24 -53.84 -1.02
N GLY A 149 -14.32 -54.16 -0.11
CA GLY A 149 -13.62 -53.15 0.70
C GLY A 149 -12.81 -52.17 -0.17
N VAL A 150 -12.09 -52.67 -1.18
CA VAL A 150 -11.34 -51.82 -2.12
C VAL A 150 -12.28 -50.97 -2.98
N THR A 151 -13.42 -51.53 -3.41
CA THR A 151 -14.42 -50.80 -4.20
C THR A 151 -14.98 -49.60 -3.43
N VAL A 152 -15.22 -49.76 -2.12
CA VAL A 152 -15.61 -48.64 -1.25
C VAL A 152 -14.54 -47.54 -1.30
N LEU A 153 -13.27 -47.85 -1.09
CA LEU A 153 -12.20 -46.83 -1.11
C LEU A 153 -12.11 -46.09 -2.45
N VAL A 154 -12.27 -46.78 -3.58
CA VAL A 154 -12.23 -46.18 -4.93
C VAL A 154 -13.41 -45.23 -5.14
N VAL A 155 -14.63 -45.64 -4.75
CA VAL A 155 -15.84 -44.80 -4.88
C VAL A 155 -15.75 -43.54 -4.03
N PHE A 156 -15.07 -43.59 -2.89
CA PHE A 156 -14.87 -42.45 -2.01
C PHE A 156 -13.79 -41.45 -2.49
N CYS A 157 -13.13 -41.62 -3.66
CA CYS A 157 -12.18 -40.59 -4.15
C CYS A 157 -12.89 -39.24 -4.32
N PRO A 158 -12.48 -38.17 -3.61
CA PRO A 158 -13.05 -36.83 -3.76
C PRO A 158 -12.50 -36.09 -4.98
N CYS A 159 -12.23 -36.81 -6.07
CA CYS A 159 -11.58 -36.31 -7.28
C CYS A 159 -12.28 -35.06 -7.86
N ALA A 160 -13.62 -35.05 -7.88
CA ALA A 160 -14.41 -33.90 -8.34
C ALA A 160 -14.44 -32.72 -7.35
N LEU A 161 -14.42 -33.01 -6.04
CA LEU A 161 -14.45 -31.99 -4.98
C LEU A 161 -13.17 -31.14 -5.01
N VAL A 162 -12.02 -31.77 -5.24
CA VAL A 162 -10.71 -31.08 -5.31
C VAL A 162 -10.63 -30.12 -6.50
N LEU A 163 -11.25 -30.48 -7.64
CA LEU A 163 -11.22 -29.68 -8.86
C LEU A 163 -12.28 -28.58 -8.91
N ALA A 164 -13.38 -28.72 -8.16
CA ALA A 164 -14.50 -27.78 -8.21
C ALA A 164 -14.07 -26.33 -7.92
N THR A 165 -13.31 -26.10 -6.84
CA THR A 165 -12.93 -24.75 -6.39
C THR A 165 -11.95 -24.06 -7.36
N PRO A 166 -10.82 -24.68 -7.77
CA PRO A 166 -9.90 -24.03 -8.71
C PRO A 166 -10.56 -23.72 -10.07
N THR A 167 -11.39 -24.63 -10.59
CA THR A 167 -12.07 -24.40 -11.87
C THR A 167 -13.06 -23.24 -11.79
N ALA A 168 -13.85 -23.14 -10.71
CA ALA A 168 -14.77 -22.03 -10.50
C ALA A 168 -14.04 -20.69 -10.37
N ILE A 169 -12.96 -20.65 -9.58
CA ILE A 169 -12.14 -19.44 -9.41
C ILE A 169 -11.52 -18.98 -10.73
N MET A 170 -10.90 -19.90 -11.49
CA MET A 170 -10.27 -19.52 -12.76
C MET A 170 -11.29 -19.03 -13.78
N ALA A 171 -12.47 -19.65 -13.85
CA ALA A 171 -13.55 -19.18 -14.70
C ALA A 171 -14.01 -17.77 -14.29
N ALA A 172 -14.18 -17.51 -12.99
CA ALA A 172 -14.59 -16.22 -12.47
C ALA A 172 -13.54 -15.11 -12.72
N ILE A 173 -12.24 -15.39 -12.50
CA ILE A 173 -11.15 -14.47 -12.82
C ILE A 173 -11.13 -14.16 -14.32
N GLY A 174 -11.28 -15.19 -15.17
CA GLY A 174 -11.33 -15.01 -16.62
C GLY A 174 -12.52 -14.15 -17.09
N GLN A 175 -13.67 -14.27 -16.43
CA GLN A 175 -14.84 -13.43 -16.72
C GLN A 175 -14.67 -11.99 -16.20
N ALA A 176 -14.11 -11.81 -15.01
CA ALA A 176 -13.82 -10.49 -14.44
C ALA A 176 -12.84 -9.69 -15.33
N ALA A 177 -11.80 -10.35 -15.83
CA ALA A 177 -10.80 -9.73 -16.71
C ALA A 177 -11.41 -9.20 -18.02
N LYS A 178 -12.41 -9.89 -18.59
CA LYS A 178 -13.13 -9.41 -19.78
C LYS A 178 -13.91 -8.11 -19.53
N HIS A 179 -14.18 -7.78 -18.28
CA HIS A 179 -14.85 -6.55 -17.85
C HIS A 179 -13.89 -5.52 -17.25
N GLY A 180 -12.58 -5.67 -17.48
CA GLY A 180 -11.57 -4.73 -16.98
C GLY A 180 -11.25 -4.86 -15.49
N VAL A 181 -11.74 -5.92 -14.82
CA VAL A 181 -11.46 -6.18 -13.41
C VAL A 181 -10.30 -7.17 -13.29
N ILE A 182 -9.16 -6.72 -12.78
CA ILE A 182 -7.96 -7.54 -12.62
C ILE A 182 -7.90 -8.10 -11.20
N VAL A 183 -7.99 -9.42 -11.07
CA VAL A 183 -7.93 -10.13 -9.80
C VAL A 183 -6.57 -10.83 -9.67
N LYS A 184 -5.79 -10.47 -8.65
CA LYS A 184 -4.41 -10.95 -8.48
C LYS A 184 -4.30 -12.38 -7.95
N SER A 185 -5.30 -12.89 -7.23
CA SER A 185 -5.31 -14.25 -6.66
C SER A 185 -6.72 -14.76 -6.43
N GLY A 186 -6.89 -16.09 -6.40
CA GLY A 186 -8.16 -16.72 -6.03
C GLY A 186 -8.62 -16.38 -4.62
N GLU A 187 -7.68 -16.23 -3.68
CA GLU A 187 -7.97 -15.82 -2.31
C GLU A 187 -8.58 -14.42 -2.24
N ALA A 188 -8.07 -13.47 -3.04
CA ALA A 188 -8.63 -12.12 -3.12
C ALA A 188 -10.09 -12.15 -3.60
N LEU A 189 -10.39 -13.00 -4.59
CA LEU A 189 -11.75 -13.17 -5.10
C LEU A 189 -12.70 -13.72 -4.04
N GLU A 190 -12.27 -14.74 -3.29
CA GLU A 190 -13.07 -15.32 -2.21
C GLU A 190 -13.31 -14.35 -1.06
N LYS A 191 -12.27 -13.61 -0.65
CA LYS A 191 -12.40 -12.57 0.38
C LYS A 191 -13.38 -11.49 -0.07
N MET A 192 -13.28 -11.04 -1.32
CA MET A 192 -14.19 -10.05 -1.91
C MET A 192 -15.65 -10.52 -1.82
N GLY A 193 -15.92 -11.80 -2.03
CA GLY A 193 -17.28 -12.37 -1.89
C GLY A 193 -17.86 -12.33 -0.47
N LYS A 194 -17.05 -12.03 0.56
CA LYS A 194 -17.46 -11.91 1.96
C LYS A 194 -17.42 -10.47 2.48
N VAL A 195 -16.98 -9.52 1.65
CA VAL A 195 -16.91 -8.11 2.03
C VAL A 195 -18.33 -7.55 2.13
N ASP A 196 -18.63 -6.87 3.23
CA ASP A 196 -19.88 -6.14 3.47
C ASP A 196 -19.68 -4.61 3.43
N THR A 197 -18.44 -4.16 3.59
CA THR A 197 -18.08 -2.76 3.76
C THR A 197 -16.92 -2.42 2.84
N ILE A 198 -17.07 -1.36 2.05
CA ILE A 198 -16.03 -0.86 1.15
C ILE A 198 -15.64 0.55 1.61
N ALA A 199 -14.38 0.72 1.97
CA ALA A 199 -13.78 2.03 2.19
C ALA A 199 -13.08 2.49 0.91
N PHE A 200 -13.42 3.67 0.43
CA PHE A 200 -12.78 4.27 -0.74
C PHE A 200 -11.77 5.31 -0.28
N ASP A 201 -10.61 5.30 -0.92
CA ASP A 201 -9.74 6.47 -0.91
C ASP A 201 -10.38 7.60 -1.74
N LYS A 202 -10.16 8.86 -1.36
CA LYS A 202 -10.74 10.00 -2.09
C LYS A 202 -9.91 10.28 -3.34
N THR A 203 -8.63 10.57 -3.14
CA THR A 203 -7.76 11.12 -4.17
C THR A 203 -7.29 10.03 -5.12
N GLY A 204 -7.52 10.19 -6.43
CA GLY A 204 -7.11 9.20 -7.45
C GLY A 204 -7.97 7.92 -7.50
N THR A 205 -8.95 7.77 -6.59
CA THR A 205 -9.95 6.70 -6.63
C THR A 205 -11.34 7.27 -6.90
N LEU A 206 -11.82 8.20 -6.08
CA LEU A 206 -13.09 8.91 -6.32
C LEU A 206 -12.90 10.17 -7.17
N THR A 207 -11.72 10.79 -7.10
CA THR A 207 -11.37 11.98 -7.88
C THR A 207 -10.40 11.65 -9.00
N PHE A 208 -10.34 12.50 -10.03
CA PHE A 208 -9.41 12.37 -11.15
C PHE A 208 -7.95 12.66 -10.79
N GLY A 209 -7.67 13.15 -9.57
CA GLY A 209 -6.32 13.54 -9.14
C GLY A 209 -5.74 14.74 -9.90
N LYS A 210 -6.58 15.48 -10.64
CA LYS A 210 -6.22 16.70 -11.36
C LYS A 210 -7.03 17.86 -10.80
N LEU A 211 -6.35 18.95 -10.47
CA LEU A 211 -7.00 20.17 -10.03
C LEU A 211 -7.50 20.94 -11.25
N GLU A 212 -8.71 21.46 -11.13
CA GLU A 212 -9.34 22.33 -12.11
C GLU A 212 -9.92 23.53 -11.35
N VAL A 213 -9.86 24.71 -11.97
CA VAL A 213 -10.48 25.91 -11.40
C VAL A 213 -11.99 25.70 -11.40
N SER A 214 -12.59 25.63 -10.20
CA SER A 214 -14.04 25.44 -10.06
C SER A 214 -14.80 26.76 -10.16
N ASP A 215 -14.31 27.80 -9.49
CA ASP A 215 -14.99 29.07 -9.32
C ASP A 215 -13.98 30.21 -9.41
N THR A 216 -14.36 31.28 -10.13
CA THR A 216 -13.61 32.53 -10.18
C THR A 216 -14.53 33.63 -9.67
N ILE A 217 -14.21 34.19 -8.50
CA ILE A 217 -15.10 35.16 -7.82
C ILE A 217 -14.36 36.50 -7.71
N PRO A 218 -14.59 37.45 -8.64
CA PRO A 218 -13.96 38.76 -8.58
C PRO A 218 -14.54 39.60 -7.43
N PHE A 219 -13.66 40.32 -6.73
CA PHE A 219 -14.05 41.18 -5.60
C PHE A 219 -14.74 42.48 -6.07
N SER A 220 -14.34 43.04 -7.21
CA SER A 220 -14.95 44.23 -7.81
C SER A 220 -15.85 43.85 -8.99
N LYS A 221 -16.96 44.58 -9.17
CA LYS A 221 -17.85 44.39 -10.33
C LYS A 221 -17.25 44.89 -11.65
N GLU A 222 -16.13 45.61 -11.57
CA GLU A 222 -15.42 46.18 -12.71
C GLU A 222 -14.41 45.20 -13.30
N LEU A 223 -14.05 44.14 -12.58
CA LEU A 223 -13.12 43.12 -13.01
C LEU A 223 -13.90 41.90 -13.53
N ASP A 224 -13.71 41.56 -14.81
CA ASP A 224 -14.29 40.35 -15.39
C ASP A 224 -13.57 39.09 -14.87
N GLU A 225 -14.27 37.96 -14.86
CA GLU A 225 -13.71 36.66 -14.47
C GLU A 225 -12.51 36.28 -15.35
N ASN A 226 -12.60 36.54 -16.66
CA ASN A 226 -11.51 36.23 -17.58
C ASN A 226 -10.29 37.13 -17.36
N GLU A 227 -10.50 38.40 -17.05
CA GLU A 227 -9.41 39.33 -16.74
C GLU A 227 -8.67 38.91 -15.46
N LEU A 228 -9.41 38.50 -14.43
CA LEU A 228 -8.83 37.95 -13.20
C LEU A 228 -8.00 36.68 -13.49
N LEU A 229 -8.54 35.74 -14.26
CA LEU A 229 -7.84 34.52 -14.64
C LEU A 229 -6.55 34.81 -15.43
N VAL A 230 -6.58 35.76 -16.37
CA VAL A 230 -5.38 36.15 -17.14
C VAL A 230 -4.31 36.73 -16.23
N LEU A 231 -4.68 37.58 -15.27
CA LEU A 231 -3.75 38.17 -14.31
C LEU A 231 -3.12 37.10 -13.40
N VAL A 232 -3.94 36.20 -12.83
CA VAL A 232 -3.47 35.11 -11.96
C VAL A 232 -2.58 34.14 -12.75
N ALA A 233 -3.02 33.70 -13.93
CA ALA A 233 -2.22 32.81 -14.79
C ALA A 233 -0.88 33.45 -15.19
N SER A 234 -0.84 34.77 -15.39
CA SER A 234 0.42 35.48 -15.69
C SER A 234 1.37 35.45 -14.50
N ALA A 235 0.86 35.65 -13.28
CA ALA A 235 1.65 35.58 -12.05
C ALA A 235 2.16 34.16 -11.76
N GLU A 236 1.29 33.16 -11.92
CA GLU A 236 1.60 31.74 -11.68
C GLU A 236 2.33 31.05 -12.85
N SER A 237 2.54 31.73 -13.97
CA SER A 237 3.12 31.15 -15.21
C SER A 237 4.49 30.48 -15.04
N ARG A 238 5.21 30.79 -13.95
CA ARG A 238 6.52 30.22 -13.60
C ARG A 238 6.49 29.35 -12.34
N SER A 239 5.31 29.14 -11.78
CA SER A 239 5.08 28.30 -10.62
C SER A 239 4.83 26.86 -11.08
N GLU A 240 5.51 25.92 -10.44
CA GLU A 240 5.21 24.48 -10.57
C GLU A 240 4.25 24.02 -9.45
N HIS A 241 3.71 24.96 -8.67
CA HIS A 241 2.69 24.65 -7.68
C HIS A 241 1.41 24.19 -8.41
N PRO A 242 0.81 23.05 -8.02
CA PRO A 242 -0.41 22.55 -8.67
C PRO A 242 -1.64 23.41 -8.38
#